data_AF-A0A498DJZ7-F1
#
_entry.id   AF-A0A498DJZ7-F1
#
_cell.length_a   1.000
_cell.length_b   1.000
_cell.length_c   1.000
_cell.angle_alpha   90.00
_cell.angle_beta   90.00
_cell.angle_gamma   90.00
#
_symmetry.space_group_name_H-M   'P 1'
#
loop_
_entity.id
_entity.type
_entity.pdbx_description
1 polymer ?
#
loop_
_entity_poly.entity_id
_entity_poly.type
_entity_poly.pdbx_seq_one_letter_code
_entity_poly.pdbx_strand_id
1 'polypeptide(L)'
;MQIKLWIGMAAAFILSPMVASASDTLDGKALYAASCASCHGATGEVSALGKSLKPYPARNHRAIAGLISRDEMRRIISYGVAGTAMTPKKYELDALEIEAVIDYIQTFEYTPNIANGKKRFHDVCVSCHGVDGRAQTGMGAKNLVYSKLNLQEIVHTMRYGRPGTMMTSKRHQLTNEDIADVADYVYNLRYMSNANNGKKLFNNKCSSCHSTPRAIKLIGNAAEKRVVSDLDDRLLDLRIRHGRHVDRAGKGVAHLTSDEIQDIMAYMRKNTQ
;
A
#
# COMPACT_ATOMS: atom_id res chain seq x y z
N MET A 1 31.89 94.00 -6.63
CA MET A 1 30.57 93.43 -6.29
C MET A 1 29.92 92.94 -7.58
N GLN A 2 30.05 91.66 -7.90
CA GLN A 2 29.47 90.99 -9.08
C GLN A 2 29.16 89.55 -8.65
N ILE A 3 27.90 89.25 -8.37
CA ILE A 3 27.41 87.93 -7.94
C ILE A 3 26.98 87.16 -9.19
N LYS A 4 27.67 86.07 -9.50
CA LYS A 4 27.27 85.13 -10.57
C LYS A 4 26.25 84.14 -10.01
N LEU A 5 24.99 84.22 -10.45
CA LEU A 5 23.98 83.21 -10.20
C LEU A 5 24.27 81.96 -11.05
N TRP A 6 24.47 80.81 -10.39
CA TRP A 6 24.47 79.49 -11.02
C TRP A 6 23.05 78.92 -10.93
N ILE A 7 22.41 78.73 -12.08
CA ILE A 7 21.13 78.02 -12.19
C ILE A 7 21.47 76.52 -12.24
N GLY A 8 21.32 75.84 -11.11
CA GLY A 8 21.41 74.39 -11.03
C GLY A 8 20.12 73.74 -11.52
N MET A 9 20.21 72.98 -12.61
CA MET A 9 19.09 72.20 -13.13
C MET A 9 18.99 70.88 -12.35
N ALA A 10 18.11 70.83 -11.35
CA ALA A 10 17.82 69.61 -10.61
C ALA A 10 16.92 68.69 -11.45
N ALA A 11 17.50 67.66 -12.05
CA ALA A 11 16.75 66.57 -12.65
C ALA A 11 16.16 65.70 -11.52
N ALA A 12 14.86 65.83 -11.30
CA ALA A 12 14.12 64.97 -10.38
C ALA A 12 14.04 63.55 -10.98
N PHE A 13 14.86 62.64 -10.47
CA PHE A 13 14.71 61.20 -10.70
C PHE A 13 13.43 60.73 -10.00
N ILE A 14 12.37 60.55 -10.78
CA ILE A 14 11.15 59.87 -10.32
C ILE A 14 11.50 58.38 -10.21
N LEU A 15 11.88 57.92 -9.03
CA LEU A 15 11.90 56.50 -8.69
C LEU A 15 10.46 56.01 -8.63
N SER A 16 9.95 55.49 -9.75
CA SER A 16 8.77 54.64 -9.72
C SER A 16 9.11 53.37 -8.93
N PRO A 17 8.34 53.02 -7.88
CA PRO A 17 8.54 51.75 -7.24
C PRO A 17 8.13 50.66 -8.24
N MET A 18 9.09 49.85 -8.69
CA MET A 18 8.77 48.56 -9.28
C MET A 18 8.09 47.74 -8.19
N VAL A 19 6.77 47.69 -8.23
CA VAL A 19 6.01 46.69 -7.48
C VAL A 19 6.31 45.36 -8.15
N ALA A 20 7.35 44.68 -7.68
CA ALA A 20 7.56 43.27 -7.98
C ALA A 20 6.39 42.50 -7.33
N SER A 21 5.40 42.12 -8.13
CA SER A 21 4.47 41.07 -7.72
C SER A 21 5.24 39.76 -7.74
N ALA A 22 5.87 39.42 -6.62
CA ALA A 22 6.16 38.02 -6.32
C ALA A 22 4.79 37.32 -6.26
N SER A 23 4.51 36.39 -7.16
CA SER A 23 3.30 35.59 -7.02
C SER A 23 3.45 34.74 -5.75
N ASP A 24 2.58 34.96 -4.76
CA ASP A 24 2.48 34.12 -3.54
C ASP A 24 2.08 32.66 -3.84
N THR A 25 1.92 32.29 -5.10
CA THR A 25 1.61 30.92 -5.54
C THR A 25 2.89 30.15 -5.83
N LEU A 26 3.31 29.31 -4.89
CA LEU A 26 4.35 28.31 -5.13
C LEU A 26 3.85 27.32 -6.19
N ASP A 27 4.50 27.31 -7.36
CA ASP A 27 4.18 26.37 -8.43
C ASP A 27 4.91 25.04 -8.21
N GLY A 28 4.29 24.16 -7.44
CA GLY A 28 4.81 22.81 -7.17
C GLY A 28 5.09 21.98 -8.43
N LYS A 29 4.33 22.21 -9.51
CA LYS A 29 4.54 21.53 -10.79
C LYS A 29 5.80 22.03 -11.49
N ALA A 30 6.01 23.35 -11.52
CA ALA A 30 7.23 23.94 -12.08
C ALA A 30 8.48 23.52 -11.28
N LEU A 31 8.39 23.54 -9.94
CA LEU A 31 9.46 23.09 -9.06
C LEU A 31 9.79 21.60 -9.28
N TYR A 32 8.76 20.75 -9.41
CA TYR A 32 8.94 19.34 -9.73
C TYR A 32 9.59 19.13 -11.11
N ALA A 33 9.18 19.90 -12.12
CA ALA A 33 9.75 19.83 -13.45
C ALA A 33 11.25 20.19 -13.44
N ALA A 34 11.64 21.21 -12.68
CA ALA A 34 13.02 21.66 -12.55
C ALA A 34 13.89 20.70 -11.74
N SER A 35 13.37 20.18 -10.62
CA SER A 35 14.20 19.52 -9.60
C SER A 35 14.01 18.01 -9.48
N CYS A 36 12.98 17.43 -10.10
CA CYS A 36 12.61 16.02 -9.93
C CYS A 36 12.43 15.25 -11.24
N ALA A 37 11.85 15.89 -12.27
CA ALA A 37 11.39 15.21 -13.48
C ALA A 37 12.52 14.60 -14.33
N SER A 38 13.75 15.09 -14.23
CA SER A 38 14.91 14.50 -14.92
C SER A 38 15.12 13.03 -14.56
N CYS A 39 14.82 12.63 -13.31
CA CYS A 39 14.92 11.25 -12.82
C CYS A 39 13.54 10.59 -12.67
N HIS A 40 12.57 11.30 -12.13
CA HIS A 40 11.25 10.75 -11.81
C HIS A 40 10.21 10.91 -12.92
N GLY A 41 10.60 11.54 -14.04
CA GLY A 41 9.75 11.85 -15.20
C GLY A 41 8.70 12.92 -14.93
N ALA A 42 8.30 13.62 -15.98
CA ALA A 42 7.35 14.73 -15.90
C ALA A 42 5.94 14.30 -15.45
N THR A 43 5.56 13.06 -15.74
CA THR A 43 4.27 12.45 -15.37
C THR A 43 4.33 11.61 -14.09
N GLY A 44 5.48 11.60 -13.41
CA GLY A 44 5.73 10.73 -12.26
C GLY A 44 6.14 9.30 -12.62
N GLU A 45 6.10 8.92 -13.90
CA GLU A 45 6.70 7.68 -14.40
C GLU A 45 8.20 7.84 -14.62
N VAL A 46 8.98 6.86 -14.17
CA VAL A 46 10.44 6.94 -14.15
C VAL A 46 11.01 7.26 -15.55
N SER A 47 11.86 8.28 -15.63
CA SER A 47 12.52 8.67 -16.88
C SER A 47 13.55 7.62 -17.34
N ALA A 48 14.04 7.73 -18.57
CA ALA A 48 15.12 6.86 -19.07
C ALA A 48 16.39 6.98 -18.21
N LEU A 49 16.77 8.21 -17.82
CA LEU A 49 17.86 8.44 -16.87
C LEU A 49 17.55 7.76 -15.54
N GLY A 50 16.37 8.00 -14.97
CA GLY A 50 15.95 7.41 -13.71
C GLY A 50 16.05 5.88 -13.67
N LYS A 51 15.71 5.20 -14.78
CA LYS A 51 15.81 3.73 -14.92
C LYS A 51 17.26 3.23 -14.94
N SER A 52 18.19 4.04 -15.43
CA SER A 52 19.62 3.71 -15.54
C SER A 52 20.39 3.87 -14.22
N LEU A 53 19.83 4.59 -13.24
CA LEU A 53 20.49 4.88 -11.97
C LEU A 53 20.85 3.61 -11.18
N LYS A 54 21.99 3.67 -10.48
CA LYS A 54 22.52 2.62 -9.62
C LYS A 54 22.70 3.17 -8.19
N PRO A 55 22.62 2.32 -7.14
CA PRO A 55 22.29 0.89 -7.18
C PRO A 55 20.82 0.61 -7.52
N TYR A 56 19.95 1.61 -7.42
CA TYR A 56 18.51 1.47 -7.69
C TYR A 56 18.03 2.54 -8.67
N PRO A 57 17.03 2.21 -9.51
CA PRO A 57 16.37 3.21 -10.33
C PRO A 57 15.64 4.23 -9.45
N ALA A 58 15.34 5.40 -10.03
CA ALA A 58 14.45 6.37 -9.41
C ALA A 58 13.05 5.75 -9.17
N ARG A 59 12.34 6.27 -8.17
CA ARG A 59 11.01 5.77 -7.81
C ARG A 59 9.95 6.30 -8.78
N ASN A 60 9.00 5.45 -9.13
CA ASN A 60 7.77 5.89 -9.79
C ASN A 60 6.89 6.57 -8.75
N HIS A 61 6.62 7.86 -8.94
CA HIS A 61 5.83 8.65 -8.01
C HIS A 61 4.35 8.30 -8.07
N ARG A 62 3.82 7.93 -9.25
CA ARG A 62 2.43 7.46 -9.38
C ARG A 62 2.17 6.27 -8.46
N ALA A 63 3.07 5.29 -8.49
CA ALA A 63 2.91 4.05 -7.73
C ALA A 63 3.05 4.21 -6.21
N ILE A 64 3.58 5.34 -5.70
CA ILE A 64 3.83 5.50 -4.26
C ILE A 64 3.11 6.69 -3.63
N ALA A 65 2.62 7.66 -4.41
CA ALA A 65 2.10 8.93 -3.91
C ALA A 65 1.03 8.75 -2.80
N GLY A 66 0.10 7.81 -2.99
CA GLY A 66 -0.92 7.48 -1.98
C GLY A 66 -0.49 6.47 -0.90
N LEU A 67 0.71 5.90 -1.01
CA LEU A 67 1.17 4.77 -0.19
C LEU A 67 2.23 5.14 0.85
N ILE A 68 2.77 6.35 0.79
CA ILE A 68 3.74 6.88 1.75
C ILE A 68 3.17 8.13 2.41
N SER A 69 3.50 8.35 3.68
CA SER A 69 3.01 9.52 4.40
C SER A 69 3.67 10.80 3.90
N ARG A 70 3.00 11.94 4.10
CA ARG A 70 3.54 13.26 3.78
C ARG A 70 4.87 13.53 4.49
N ASP A 71 4.96 13.16 5.76
CA ASP A 71 6.19 13.33 6.56
C ASP A 71 7.33 12.47 6.05
N GLU A 72 7.03 11.24 5.58
CA GLU A 72 8.02 10.39 4.95
C GLU A 72 8.51 11.01 3.63
N MET A 73 7.63 11.56 2.80
CA MET A 73 8.00 12.27 1.58
C MET A 73 8.89 13.48 1.88
N ARG A 74 8.49 14.34 2.82
CA ARG A 74 9.27 15.50 3.25
C ARG A 74 10.67 15.09 3.68
N ARG A 75 10.78 14.09 4.56
CA ARG A 75 12.08 13.60 5.02
C ARG A 75 12.94 13.09 3.86
N ILE A 76 12.36 12.35 2.91
CA ILE A 76 13.08 11.83 1.73
C ILE A 76 13.55 12.97 0.82
N ILE A 77 12.71 13.97 0.56
CA ILE A 77 13.06 15.09 -0.32
C ILE A 77 14.10 15.99 0.36
N SER A 78 13.89 16.36 1.62
CA SER A 78 14.79 17.24 2.35
C SER A 78 16.18 16.62 2.54
N TYR A 79 16.27 15.35 2.90
CA TYR A 79 17.54 14.71 3.30
C TYR A 79 18.07 13.67 2.30
N GLY A 80 17.35 13.41 1.22
CA GLY A 80 17.72 12.39 0.25
C GLY A 80 17.63 10.96 0.80
N VAL A 81 18.22 10.02 0.06
CA VAL A 81 18.37 8.62 0.47
C VAL A 81 19.82 8.21 0.30
N ALA A 82 20.48 7.96 1.44
CA ALA A 82 21.89 7.57 1.48
C ALA A 82 22.16 6.34 0.59
N GLY A 83 23.27 6.40 -0.15
CA GLY A 83 23.66 5.33 -1.09
C GLY A 83 22.86 5.30 -2.40
N THR A 84 22.12 6.36 -2.72
CA THR A 84 21.39 6.49 -4.00
C THR A 84 21.65 7.85 -4.65
N ALA A 85 21.19 8.01 -5.89
CA ALA A 85 21.23 9.30 -6.59
C ALA A 85 20.17 10.32 -6.10
N MET A 86 19.32 9.96 -5.13
CA MET A 86 18.38 10.90 -4.52
C MET A 86 19.09 11.75 -3.47
N THR A 87 19.70 12.86 -3.91
CA THR A 87 20.43 13.81 -3.04
C THR A 87 19.47 14.69 -2.22
N PRO A 88 19.94 15.29 -1.10
CA PRO A 88 19.14 16.22 -0.29
C PRO A 88 18.73 17.46 -1.10
N LYS A 89 17.44 17.77 -1.17
CA LYS A 89 16.92 18.98 -1.85
C LYS A 89 16.77 20.20 -0.94
N LYS A 90 16.95 20.06 0.37
CA LYS A 90 16.89 21.20 1.32
C LYS A 90 17.94 22.29 1.11
N TYR A 91 18.93 22.06 0.24
CA TYR A 91 19.96 23.04 -0.13
C TYR A 91 19.63 23.78 -1.43
N GLU A 92 18.61 23.32 -2.16
CA GLU A 92 18.15 23.89 -3.43
C GLU A 92 16.73 24.46 -3.31
N LEU A 93 15.90 23.87 -2.44
CA LEU A 93 14.51 24.24 -2.19
C LEU A 93 14.31 24.58 -0.72
N ASP A 94 13.55 25.63 -0.45
CA ASP A 94 13.08 25.97 0.90
C ASP A 94 11.96 25.02 1.38
N ALA A 95 11.52 25.20 2.64
CA ALA A 95 10.53 24.34 3.24
C ALA A 95 9.16 24.40 2.55
N LEU A 96 8.73 25.58 2.10
CA LEU A 96 7.43 25.75 1.45
C LEU A 96 7.47 25.23 0.01
N GLU A 97 8.59 25.41 -0.69
CA GLU A 97 8.82 24.82 -2.02
C GLU A 97 8.78 23.28 -1.96
N ILE A 98 9.37 22.68 -0.92
CA ILE A 98 9.28 21.24 -0.69
C ILE A 98 7.82 20.80 -0.47
N GLU A 99 7.04 21.55 0.31
CA GLU A 99 5.61 21.26 0.48
C GLU A 99 4.84 21.33 -0.84
N ALA A 100 5.09 22.35 -1.65
CA ALA A 100 4.45 22.51 -2.95
C ALA A 100 4.78 21.35 -3.90
N VAL A 101 6.03 20.87 -3.91
CA VAL A 101 6.42 19.68 -4.67
C VAL A 101 5.70 18.42 -4.16
N ILE A 102 5.55 18.27 -2.84
CA ILE A 102 4.81 17.14 -2.25
C ILE A 102 3.34 17.19 -2.66
N ASP A 103 2.70 18.36 -2.59
CA ASP A 103 1.32 18.56 -3.04
C ASP A 103 1.15 18.12 -4.50
N TYR A 104 2.09 18.53 -5.36
CA TYR A 104 2.07 18.11 -6.77
C TYR A 104 2.26 16.59 -6.92
N ILE A 105 3.21 15.97 -6.21
CA ILE A 105 3.42 14.52 -6.24
C ILE A 105 2.16 13.77 -5.80
N GLN A 106 1.42 14.28 -4.82
CA GLN A 106 0.17 13.66 -4.33
C GLN A 106 -0.98 13.71 -5.33
N THR A 107 -0.88 14.52 -6.39
CA THR A 107 -1.86 14.50 -7.51
C THR A 107 -1.67 13.30 -8.45
N PHE A 108 -0.54 12.60 -8.37
CA PHE A 108 -0.30 11.45 -9.24
C PHE A 108 -1.09 10.23 -8.80
N GLU A 109 -1.83 9.65 -9.76
CA GLU A 109 -2.60 8.45 -9.55
C GLU A 109 -1.95 7.23 -10.21
N TYR A 110 -2.09 6.09 -9.56
CA TYR A 110 -1.75 4.78 -10.08
C TYR A 110 -2.86 3.80 -9.74
N THR A 111 -3.30 3.04 -10.73
CA THR A 111 -4.29 1.98 -10.55
C THR A 111 -3.54 0.65 -10.39
N PRO A 112 -3.57 0.02 -9.21
CA PRO A 112 -2.90 -1.25 -9.00
C PRO A 112 -3.42 -2.35 -9.93
N ASN A 113 -2.50 -3.17 -10.43
CA ASN A 113 -2.83 -4.35 -11.23
C ASN A 113 -2.88 -5.59 -10.33
N ILE A 114 -4.09 -5.99 -9.89
CA ILE A 114 -4.31 -7.16 -9.03
C ILE A 114 -3.72 -8.44 -9.63
N ALA A 115 -3.80 -8.62 -10.95
CA ALA A 115 -3.27 -9.82 -11.62
C ALA A 115 -1.74 -9.88 -11.53
N ASN A 116 -1.06 -8.74 -11.75
CA ASN A 116 0.38 -8.64 -11.52
C ASN A 116 0.70 -8.83 -10.03
N GLY A 117 -0.07 -8.21 -9.13
CA GLY A 117 0.10 -8.36 -7.67
C GLY A 117 0.05 -9.82 -7.23
N LYS A 118 -0.94 -10.58 -7.72
CA LYS A 118 -1.03 -12.04 -7.49
C LYS A 118 0.19 -12.78 -8.02
N LYS A 119 0.64 -12.46 -9.24
CA LYS A 119 1.83 -13.08 -9.84
C LYS A 119 3.09 -12.79 -9.01
N ARG A 120 3.35 -11.53 -8.64
CA ARG A 120 4.53 -11.14 -7.86
C ARG A 120 4.48 -11.68 -6.43
N PHE A 121 3.30 -11.75 -5.84
CA PHE A 121 3.09 -12.45 -4.57
C PHE A 121 3.47 -13.93 -4.69
N HIS A 122 3.04 -14.60 -5.77
CA HIS A 122 3.46 -15.97 -6.06
C HIS A 122 4.98 -16.11 -6.20
N ASP A 123 5.62 -15.21 -6.92
CA ASP A 123 7.06 -15.28 -7.18
C ASP A 123 7.92 -15.05 -5.91
N VAL A 124 7.46 -14.22 -4.97
CA VAL A 124 8.31 -13.69 -3.88
C VAL A 124 7.83 -14.03 -2.47
N CYS A 125 6.52 -14.20 -2.26
CA CYS A 125 5.92 -14.22 -0.92
C CYS A 125 5.46 -15.62 -0.48
N VAL A 126 5.09 -16.50 -1.41
CA VAL A 126 4.40 -17.77 -1.08
C VAL A 126 5.24 -18.77 -0.32
N SER A 127 6.57 -18.71 -0.46
CA SER A 127 7.48 -19.57 0.30
C SER A 127 7.27 -19.42 1.81
N CYS A 128 6.93 -18.22 2.28
CA CYS A 128 6.60 -17.95 3.68
C CYS A 128 5.09 -17.84 3.94
N HIS A 129 4.38 -17.13 3.07
CA HIS A 129 2.98 -16.76 3.31
C HIS A 129 1.97 -17.76 2.71
N GLY A 130 2.42 -18.83 2.06
CA GLY A 130 1.54 -19.77 1.36
C GLY A 130 0.98 -19.18 0.07
N VAL A 131 0.55 -20.05 -0.85
CA VAL A 131 0.03 -19.67 -2.18
C VAL A 131 -1.19 -18.74 -2.14
N ASP A 132 -1.89 -18.75 -1.01
CA ASP A 132 -3.14 -18.06 -0.74
C ASP A 132 -3.03 -17.03 0.40
N GLY A 133 -1.82 -16.76 0.88
CA GLY A 133 -1.55 -15.82 1.96
C GLY A 133 -1.87 -16.33 3.37
N ARG A 134 -2.23 -17.61 3.57
CA ARG A 134 -2.60 -18.12 4.90
C ARG A 134 -1.45 -18.63 5.77
N ALA A 135 -0.27 -18.77 5.18
CA ALA A 135 0.94 -19.39 5.72
C ALA A 135 0.75 -20.87 6.10
N GLN A 136 1.74 -21.71 5.77
CA GLN A 136 1.83 -23.06 6.32
C GLN A 136 2.49 -23.04 7.69
N THR A 137 2.14 -24.00 8.55
CA THR A 137 2.72 -24.15 9.89
C THR A 137 4.23 -24.43 9.78
N GLY A 138 5.06 -23.54 10.33
CA GLY A 138 6.52 -23.78 10.47
C GLY A 138 7.42 -22.56 10.31
N MET A 139 7.01 -21.56 9.52
CA MET A 139 7.86 -20.39 9.19
C MET A 139 7.52 -19.12 9.99
N GLY A 140 6.57 -19.18 10.92
CA GLY A 140 6.15 -18.04 11.76
C GLY A 140 5.44 -16.90 11.01
N ALA A 141 5.18 -17.06 9.70
CA ALA A 141 4.42 -16.10 8.91
C ALA A 141 2.96 -16.04 9.39
N LYS A 142 2.43 -14.81 9.48
CA LYS A 142 1.01 -14.60 9.80
C LYS A 142 0.14 -14.85 8.57
N ASN A 143 -1.07 -15.31 8.83
CA ASN A 143 -2.14 -15.37 7.84
C ASN A 143 -2.54 -13.95 7.44
N LEU A 144 -2.28 -13.61 6.18
CA LEU A 144 -2.48 -12.29 5.59
C LEU A 144 -3.95 -11.99 5.30
N VAL A 145 -4.80 -13.00 5.14
CA VAL A 145 -6.25 -12.84 4.94
C VAL A 145 -6.89 -12.17 6.16
N TYR A 146 -6.34 -12.43 7.35
CA TYR A 146 -6.79 -11.79 8.61
C TYR A 146 -5.94 -10.59 9.01
N SER A 147 -5.13 -10.08 8.10
CA SER A 147 -4.37 -8.86 8.34
C SER A 147 -5.32 -7.69 8.57
N LYS A 148 -5.11 -6.98 9.67
CA LYS A 148 -5.78 -5.70 9.96
C LYS A 148 -5.01 -4.50 9.39
N LEU A 149 -3.91 -4.76 8.69
CA LEU A 149 -3.08 -3.70 8.13
C LEU A 149 -3.81 -2.98 6.99
N ASN A 150 -3.73 -1.67 6.99
CA ASN A 150 -4.14 -0.86 5.86
C ASN A 150 -3.09 -0.93 4.73
N LEU A 151 -3.41 -0.36 3.56
CA LEU A 151 -2.55 -0.44 2.38
C LEU A 151 -1.16 0.19 2.62
N GLN A 152 -1.08 1.32 3.31
CA GLN A 152 0.18 1.99 3.65
C GLN A 152 1.04 1.14 4.58
N GLU A 153 0.44 0.48 5.58
CA GLU A 153 1.14 -0.43 6.50
C GLU A 153 1.66 -1.69 5.82
N ILE A 154 0.91 -2.24 4.85
CA ILE A 154 1.34 -3.36 4.02
C ILE A 154 2.56 -2.95 3.18
N VAL A 155 2.47 -1.79 2.50
CA VAL A 155 3.57 -1.22 1.71
C VAL A 155 4.79 -0.97 2.60
N HIS A 156 4.61 -0.34 3.75
CA HIS A 156 5.68 -0.10 4.72
C HIS A 156 6.36 -1.42 5.12
N THR A 157 5.57 -2.45 5.45
CA THR A 157 6.09 -3.78 5.81
C THR A 157 6.90 -4.40 4.68
N MET A 158 6.46 -4.31 3.42
CA MET A 158 7.23 -4.83 2.28
C MET A 158 8.49 -4.02 2.01
N ARG A 159 8.45 -2.71 2.20
CA ARG A 159 9.57 -1.81 1.97
C ARG A 159 10.65 -1.94 3.03
N TYR A 160 10.29 -2.11 4.30
CA TYR A 160 11.25 -2.03 5.41
C TYR A 160 11.47 -3.38 6.10
N GLY A 161 10.64 -4.37 5.81
CA GLY A 161 10.59 -5.60 6.57
C GLY A 161 10.01 -5.41 7.96
N ARG A 162 10.14 -6.42 8.80
CA ARG A 162 9.80 -6.41 10.22
C ARG A 162 11.01 -6.83 11.04
N PRO A 163 11.61 -5.91 11.82
CA PRO A 163 12.75 -6.21 12.68
C PRO A 163 12.49 -7.44 13.56
N GLY A 164 13.51 -8.30 13.72
CA GLY A 164 13.41 -9.52 14.53
C GLY A 164 12.60 -10.66 13.88
N THR A 165 12.27 -10.58 12.59
CA THR A 165 11.56 -11.64 11.86
C THR A 165 12.24 -11.97 10.53
N MET A 166 11.83 -13.07 9.89
CA MET A 166 12.29 -13.43 8.54
C MET A 166 11.71 -12.53 7.43
N MET A 167 10.77 -11.61 7.75
CA MET A 167 10.20 -10.68 6.78
C MET A 167 11.18 -9.52 6.55
N THR A 168 12.11 -9.70 5.61
CA THR A 168 13.08 -8.68 5.21
C THR A 168 12.52 -7.72 4.15
N SER A 169 13.18 -6.57 3.97
CA SER A 169 12.87 -5.61 2.91
C SER A 169 12.88 -6.27 1.52
N LYS A 170 11.87 -5.96 0.71
CA LYS A 170 11.72 -6.45 -0.67
C LYS A 170 12.07 -5.42 -1.73
N ARG A 171 12.66 -4.29 -1.34
CA ARG A 171 13.05 -3.19 -2.24
C ARG A 171 13.99 -3.59 -3.39
N HIS A 172 14.70 -4.70 -3.24
CA HIS A 172 15.62 -5.21 -4.27
C HIS A 172 14.98 -6.26 -5.18
N GLN A 173 13.82 -6.80 -4.80
CA GLN A 173 13.12 -7.87 -5.52
C GLN A 173 11.88 -7.35 -6.26
N LEU A 174 11.34 -6.20 -5.84
CA LEU A 174 10.11 -5.62 -6.34
C LEU A 174 10.32 -4.13 -6.70
N THR A 175 9.76 -3.71 -7.83
CA THR A 175 9.62 -2.28 -8.20
C THR A 175 8.56 -1.60 -7.32
N ASN A 176 8.37 -0.27 -7.46
CA ASN A 176 7.33 0.40 -6.67
C ASN A 176 5.92 0.02 -7.15
N GLU A 177 5.77 -0.22 -8.45
CA GLU A 177 4.58 -0.75 -9.11
C GLU A 177 4.28 -2.15 -8.59
N ASP A 178 5.28 -3.04 -8.57
CA ASP A 178 5.13 -4.38 -7.99
C ASP A 178 4.69 -4.31 -6.51
N ILE A 179 5.28 -3.40 -5.72
CA ILE A 179 4.92 -3.19 -4.32
C ILE A 179 3.47 -2.71 -4.19
N ALA A 180 3.03 -1.76 -5.03
CA ALA A 180 1.66 -1.27 -5.03
C ALA A 180 0.67 -2.38 -5.41
N ASP A 181 0.98 -3.13 -6.46
CA ASP A 181 0.17 -4.24 -6.97
C ASP A 181 0.05 -5.38 -5.94
N VAL A 182 1.16 -5.78 -5.32
CA VAL A 182 1.16 -6.81 -4.27
C VAL A 182 0.43 -6.31 -3.03
N ALA A 183 0.58 -5.04 -2.65
CA ALA A 183 -0.11 -4.49 -1.50
C ALA A 183 -1.62 -4.51 -1.70
N ASP A 184 -2.08 -4.12 -2.89
CA ASP A 184 -3.50 -4.14 -3.24
C ASP A 184 -4.05 -5.57 -3.29
N TYR A 185 -3.32 -6.50 -3.90
CA TYR A 185 -3.68 -7.93 -3.88
C TYR A 185 -3.82 -8.47 -2.45
N VAL A 186 -2.81 -8.24 -1.60
CA VAL A 186 -2.81 -8.72 -0.20
C VAL A 186 -3.92 -8.06 0.60
N TYR A 187 -4.17 -6.77 0.40
CA TYR A 187 -5.29 -6.06 1.03
C TYR A 187 -6.62 -6.69 0.62
N ASN A 188 -6.80 -7.04 -0.64
CA ASN A 188 -8.03 -7.61 -1.17
C ASN A 188 -8.22 -9.12 -0.91
N LEU A 189 -7.19 -9.85 -0.43
CA LEU A 189 -7.32 -11.28 -0.10
C LEU A 189 -8.52 -11.62 0.79
N ARG A 190 -8.91 -10.71 1.69
CA ARG A 190 -10.06 -10.87 2.59
C ARG A 190 -11.43 -10.66 1.93
N TYR A 191 -11.45 -10.06 0.75
CA TYR A 191 -12.68 -9.70 0.01
C TYR A 191 -12.86 -10.49 -1.29
N MET A 192 -11.88 -11.30 -1.68
CA MET A 192 -11.94 -12.13 -2.90
C MET A 192 -12.91 -13.32 -2.80
N SER A 193 -13.74 -13.38 -1.76
CA SER A 193 -14.66 -14.48 -1.50
C SER A 193 -16.03 -14.27 -2.15
N ASN A 194 -16.55 -15.32 -2.78
CA ASN A 194 -17.82 -15.36 -3.47
C ASN A 194 -18.86 -16.15 -2.66
N ALA A 195 -19.74 -15.43 -1.96
CA ALA A 195 -20.80 -16.05 -1.17
C ALA A 195 -21.79 -16.91 -1.99
N ASN A 196 -21.98 -16.64 -3.29
CA ASN A 196 -22.85 -17.46 -4.13
C ASN A 196 -22.19 -18.81 -4.46
N ASN A 197 -20.89 -18.81 -4.75
CA ASN A 197 -20.13 -20.06 -4.88
C ASN A 197 -20.07 -20.79 -3.53
N GLY A 198 -19.90 -20.04 -2.45
CA GLY A 198 -19.93 -20.54 -1.08
C GLY A 198 -21.18 -21.29 -0.72
N LYS A 199 -22.34 -20.79 -1.14
CA LYS A 199 -23.62 -21.48 -0.97
C LYS A 199 -23.62 -22.83 -1.68
N LYS A 200 -23.14 -22.90 -2.92
CA LYS A 200 -23.06 -24.15 -3.69
C LYS A 200 -22.12 -25.14 -3.00
N LEU A 201 -20.95 -24.68 -2.59
CA LEU A 201 -19.95 -25.50 -1.89
C LEU A 201 -20.49 -26.00 -0.54
N PHE A 202 -21.15 -25.14 0.24
CA PHE A 202 -21.77 -25.51 1.51
C PHE A 202 -22.85 -26.59 1.29
N ASN A 203 -23.73 -26.39 0.31
CA ASN A 203 -24.78 -27.37 -0.01
C ASN A 203 -24.19 -28.73 -0.41
N ASN A 204 -23.09 -28.73 -1.16
CA ASN A 204 -22.47 -29.95 -1.67
C ASN A 204 -21.60 -30.67 -0.63
N LYS A 205 -20.94 -29.92 0.26
CA LYS A 205 -19.87 -30.46 1.13
C LYS A 205 -20.22 -30.45 2.62
N CYS A 206 -21.19 -29.64 3.04
CA CYS A 206 -21.53 -29.42 4.44
C CYS A 206 -22.96 -29.88 4.77
N SER A 207 -23.91 -29.79 3.83
CA SER A 207 -25.33 -30.03 4.13
C SER A 207 -25.72 -31.44 4.52
N SER A 208 -24.86 -32.44 4.28
CA SER A 208 -25.08 -33.78 4.84
C SER A 208 -25.08 -33.80 6.38
N CYS A 209 -24.42 -32.83 7.01
CA CYS A 209 -24.32 -32.70 8.48
C CYS A 209 -24.85 -31.36 9.00
N HIS A 210 -24.84 -30.30 8.19
CA HIS A 210 -25.18 -28.94 8.57
C HIS A 210 -26.29 -28.38 7.68
N SER A 211 -27.54 -28.40 8.17
CA SER A 211 -28.71 -27.97 7.40
C SER A 211 -28.61 -26.51 6.91
N THR A 212 -28.26 -25.58 7.79
CA THR A 212 -28.00 -24.17 7.44
C THR A 212 -26.85 -23.61 8.29
N PRO A 213 -26.13 -22.56 7.84
CA PRO A 213 -25.09 -21.92 8.65
C PRO A 213 -25.57 -21.51 10.06
N ARG A 214 -26.78 -20.96 10.17
CA ARG A 214 -27.38 -20.55 11.46
C ARG A 214 -27.75 -21.71 12.38
N ALA A 215 -28.07 -22.88 11.83
CA ALA A 215 -28.42 -24.06 12.60
C ALA A 215 -27.21 -24.82 13.16
N ILE A 216 -25.98 -24.44 12.77
CA ILE A 216 -24.76 -25.08 13.27
C ILE A 216 -24.60 -24.78 14.75
N LYS A 217 -24.71 -25.83 15.58
CA LYS A 217 -24.47 -25.73 17.02
C LYS A 217 -22.97 -25.87 17.31
N LEU A 218 -22.43 -24.91 18.07
CA LEU A 218 -21.14 -25.11 18.72
C LEU A 218 -21.31 -26.19 19.80
N ILE A 219 -20.21 -26.86 20.16
CA ILE A 219 -20.24 -27.90 21.20
C ILE A 219 -19.00 -27.72 22.09
N GLY A 220 -19.18 -27.73 23.41
CA GLY A 220 -18.15 -27.49 24.43
C GLY A 220 -18.61 -26.45 25.45
N ASN A 221 -17.78 -26.15 26.45
CA ASN A 221 -18.18 -25.30 27.59
C ASN A 221 -18.65 -23.88 27.20
N ALA A 222 -18.17 -23.36 26.07
CA ALA A 222 -18.58 -22.04 25.56
C ALA A 222 -19.77 -22.09 24.59
N ALA A 223 -20.29 -23.27 24.26
CA ALA A 223 -21.36 -23.44 23.26
C ALA A 223 -22.71 -22.89 23.70
N GLU A 224 -22.97 -22.82 25.00
CA GLU A 224 -24.20 -22.25 25.56
C GLU A 224 -24.25 -20.72 25.43
N LYS A 225 -23.09 -20.08 25.26
CA LYS A 225 -22.93 -18.62 25.24
C LYS A 225 -22.48 -18.07 23.89
N ARG A 226 -22.27 -18.93 22.89
CA ARG A 226 -21.71 -18.54 21.59
C ARG A 226 -22.39 -19.26 20.44
N VAL A 227 -22.55 -18.53 19.35
CA VAL A 227 -22.99 -19.02 18.06
C VAL A 227 -21.88 -18.88 17.02
N VAL A 228 -22.08 -19.42 15.82
CA VAL A 228 -21.08 -19.39 14.75
C VAL A 228 -20.72 -17.95 14.33
N SER A 229 -21.67 -17.02 14.38
CA SER A 229 -21.42 -15.59 14.10
C SER A 229 -20.43 -14.96 15.08
N ASP A 230 -20.30 -15.48 16.31
CA ASP A 230 -19.38 -14.95 17.33
C ASP A 230 -17.94 -15.43 17.16
N LEU A 231 -17.69 -16.38 16.25
CA LEU A 231 -16.33 -16.82 15.95
C LEU A 231 -15.65 -15.76 15.09
N ASP A 232 -14.37 -15.47 15.35
CA ASP A 232 -13.58 -14.72 14.37
C ASP A 232 -13.32 -15.57 13.11
N ASP A 233 -12.96 -14.93 12.00
CA ASP A 233 -12.79 -15.62 10.72
C ASP A 233 -11.66 -16.66 10.78
N ARG A 234 -10.61 -16.42 11.58
CA ARG A 234 -9.52 -17.38 11.77
C ARG A 234 -10.03 -18.66 12.42
N LEU A 235 -10.83 -18.55 13.47
CA LEU A 235 -11.37 -19.68 14.20
C LEU A 235 -12.42 -20.42 13.36
N LEU A 236 -13.19 -19.71 12.54
CA LEU A 236 -14.13 -20.30 11.61
C LEU A 236 -13.41 -21.11 10.50
N ASP A 237 -12.37 -20.54 9.88
CA ASP A 237 -11.54 -21.22 8.87
C ASP A 237 -10.88 -22.48 9.43
N LEU A 238 -10.28 -22.38 10.62
CA LEU A 238 -9.66 -23.53 11.28
C LEU A 238 -10.67 -24.65 11.56
N ARG A 239 -11.90 -24.31 11.98
CA ARG A 239 -12.98 -25.28 12.20
C ARG A 239 -13.46 -25.93 10.92
N ILE A 240 -13.49 -25.21 9.80
CA ILE A 240 -13.83 -25.78 8.50
C ILE A 240 -12.71 -26.72 8.04
N ARG A 241 -11.45 -26.29 8.07
CA ARG A 241 -10.30 -27.09 7.58
C ARG A 241 -10.04 -28.35 8.37
N HIS A 242 -10.07 -28.24 9.69
CA HIS A 242 -9.61 -29.31 10.57
C HIS A 242 -10.77 -30.00 11.27
N GLY A 243 -11.98 -29.44 11.26
CA GLY A 243 -13.06 -29.93 12.10
C GLY A 243 -12.77 -29.66 13.58
N ARG A 244 -13.31 -30.52 14.45
CA ARG A 244 -13.21 -30.36 15.91
C ARG A 244 -11.87 -30.81 16.50
N HIS A 245 -11.24 -31.78 15.84
CA HIS A 245 -9.90 -32.28 16.13
C HIS A 245 -9.17 -32.38 14.80
N VAL A 246 -7.86 -32.20 14.80
CA VAL A 246 -7.01 -32.47 13.64
C VAL A 246 -7.42 -33.82 13.05
N ASP A 247 -7.72 -33.84 11.74
CA ASP A 247 -8.17 -35.01 10.97
C ASP A 247 -9.62 -35.49 11.18
N ARG A 248 -10.49 -34.69 11.80
CA ARG A 248 -11.95 -34.94 11.86
C ARG A 248 -12.77 -34.07 10.93
N ALA A 249 -12.14 -33.28 10.08
CA ALA A 249 -12.84 -32.70 8.94
C ALA A 249 -13.41 -33.84 8.08
N GLY A 250 -14.70 -33.80 7.75
CA GLY A 250 -15.29 -34.83 6.89
C GLY A 250 -14.55 -34.93 5.55
N LYS A 251 -14.54 -36.10 4.89
CA LYS A 251 -13.83 -36.32 3.61
C LYS A 251 -14.17 -35.29 2.54
N GLY A 252 -15.38 -34.71 2.58
CA GLY A 252 -15.82 -33.65 1.68
C GLY A 252 -15.12 -32.30 1.87
N VAL A 253 -14.50 -32.07 3.03
CA VAL A 253 -13.87 -30.79 3.42
C VAL A 253 -12.34 -30.85 3.31
N ALA A 254 -11.75 -32.04 3.44
CA ALA A 254 -10.30 -32.26 3.41
C ALA A 254 -9.62 -31.84 2.09
N HIS A 255 -10.39 -31.78 0.99
CA HIS A 255 -9.89 -31.41 -0.34
C HIS A 255 -10.27 -30.00 -0.77
N LEU A 256 -10.92 -29.22 0.08
CA LEU A 256 -11.27 -27.86 -0.27
C LEU A 256 -10.02 -27.00 -0.38
N THR A 257 -9.92 -26.28 -1.48
CA THR A 257 -8.97 -25.21 -1.64
C THR A 257 -9.30 -24.08 -0.67
N SER A 258 -8.32 -23.23 -0.42
CA SER A 258 -8.53 -22.10 0.48
C SER A 258 -9.53 -21.08 -0.06
N ASP A 259 -9.61 -20.90 -1.38
CA ASP A 259 -10.59 -20.02 -2.01
C ASP A 259 -12.01 -20.57 -1.82
N GLU A 260 -12.20 -21.88 -1.98
CA GLU A 260 -13.49 -22.53 -1.69
C GLU A 260 -13.91 -22.39 -0.22
N ILE A 261 -12.96 -22.49 0.71
CA ILE A 261 -13.24 -22.28 2.14
C ILE A 261 -13.67 -20.83 2.41
N GLN A 262 -13.05 -19.85 1.76
CA GLN A 262 -13.47 -18.45 1.91
C GLN A 262 -14.84 -18.20 1.33
N ASP A 263 -15.15 -18.79 0.17
CA ASP A 263 -16.47 -18.70 -0.42
C ASP A 263 -17.51 -19.24 0.56
N ILE A 264 -17.27 -20.42 1.15
CA ILE A 264 -18.11 -21.00 2.20
C ILE A 264 -18.24 -20.04 3.40
N MET A 265 -17.13 -19.50 3.90
CA MET A 265 -17.17 -18.55 5.03
C MET A 265 -17.95 -17.28 4.71
N ALA A 266 -17.81 -16.73 3.51
CA ALA A 266 -18.55 -15.56 3.06
C ALA A 266 -20.06 -15.83 2.99
N TYR A 267 -20.43 -17.02 2.50
CA TYR A 267 -21.81 -17.49 2.57
C TYR A 267 -22.29 -17.61 4.02
N MET A 268 -21.51 -18.26 4.88
CA MET A 268 -21.85 -18.44 6.29
C MET A 268 -22.03 -17.09 6.99
N ARG A 269 -21.11 -16.12 6.82
CA ARG A 269 -21.21 -14.78 7.42
C ARG A 269 -22.45 -14.01 7.00
N LYS A 270 -22.92 -14.18 5.77
CA LYS A 270 -24.18 -13.57 5.30
C LYS A 270 -25.44 -14.27 5.85
N ASN A 271 -25.30 -15.50 6.36
CA ASN A 271 -26.43 -16.37 6.73
C ASN A 271 -26.38 -16.87 8.18
N THR A 272 -25.48 -16.32 9.00
CA THR A 272 -25.41 -16.51 10.47
C THR A 272 -25.74 -15.25 11.25
N GLN A 273 -25.84 -14.10 10.58
CA GLN A 273 -26.37 -12.85 11.16
C GLN A 273 -27.87 -12.95 11.42
#